data_AF-B8Y4U7-F1
#
_entry.id   AF-B8Y4U7-F1
#
_cell.length_a   1.000
_cell.length_b   1.000
_cell.length_c   1.000
_cell.angle_alpha   90.00
_cell.angle_beta   90.00
_cell.angle_gamma   90.00
#
_symmetry.space_group_name_H-M   'P 1'
#
loop_
_entity.id
_entity.type
_entity.pdbx_description
1 polymer ?
#
loop_
_entity_poly.entity_id
_entity_poly.type
_entity_poly.pdbx_seq_one_letter_code
_entity_poly.pdbx_strand_id
1 'polypeptide(L)'
;VYSAEVSPASSRGFLTSFPEVFINSGILLGYVSNYAFSKLPLHLGWRLMLGVGAIPSIFLAVGVLAMPESPRWLVMQGRLGDATRVLDKTSDSKEESMLRLADIKEAAGIPEHCTDDVVQVAKRSKGQDVWKDLLLHPTPAVRHILICVVGIHFFQQASGIDAVVLYSPRIFEKAGITNPDKKLLCTVAVGFVKTVFILVATFFVDKVGRRPLLLASVAGMILSLTGLGLGLTIIDQNHGHRIMWAAVLCLTMVLLYVAFFSIGMGPITWVYSSEIFP
;
A
#
# COMPACT_ATOMS: atom_id res chain seq x y z
N VAL A 1 -0.62 -10.93 -0.98
CA VAL A 1 -0.70 -12.40 -0.98
C VAL A 1 -0.24 -12.98 -2.31
N TYR A 2 -1.01 -12.87 -3.40
CA TYR A 2 -0.63 -13.44 -4.72
C TYR A 2 0.80 -13.11 -5.17
N SER A 3 1.20 -11.82 -5.14
CA SER A 3 2.58 -11.42 -5.47
C SER A 3 3.63 -12.16 -4.63
N ALA A 4 3.41 -12.30 -3.32
CA ALA A 4 4.36 -12.97 -2.42
C ALA A 4 4.46 -14.49 -2.69
N GLU A 5 3.37 -15.12 -3.10
CA GLU A 5 3.31 -16.58 -3.34
C GLU A 5 3.96 -16.97 -4.66
N VAL A 6 3.81 -16.13 -5.68
CA VAL A 6 4.37 -16.34 -7.03
C VAL A 6 5.83 -15.90 -7.11
N SER A 7 6.25 -14.91 -6.33
CA SER A 7 7.60 -14.33 -6.44
C SER A 7 8.72 -15.29 -6.00
N PRO A 8 9.86 -15.36 -6.72
CA PRO A 8 11.10 -16.01 -6.28
C PRO A 8 11.54 -15.55 -4.88
N ALA A 9 12.24 -16.38 -4.12
CA ALA A 9 12.73 -15.96 -2.80
C ALA A 9 13.70 -14.75 -2.91
N SER A 10 14.49 -14.70 -3.98
CA SER A 10 15.49 -13.67 -4.30
C SER A 10 14.89 -12.26 -4.50
N SER A 11 13.70 -12.17 -5.09
CA SER A 11 13.06 -10.90 -5.48
C SER A 11 11.75 -10.61 -4.75
N ARG A 12 11.34 -11.47 -3.81
CA ARG A 12 10.07 -11.38 -3.08
C ARG A 12 9.87 -10.02 -2.41
N GLY A 13 10.86 -9.49 -1.69
CA GLY A 13 10.75 -8.19 -1.01
C GLY A 13 10.48 -7.02 -1.97
N PHE A 14 11.16 -7.01 -3.10
CA PHE A 14 10.96 -6.00 -4.14
C PHE A 14 9.59 -6.13 -4.81
N LEU A 15 9.22 -7.34 -5.23
CA LEU A 15 7.94 -7.61 -5.91
C LEU A 15 6.71 -7.41 -4.99
N THR A 16 6.88 -7.62 -3.69
CA THR A 16 5.83 -7.38 -2.69
C THR A 16 5.67 -5.90 -2.33
N SER A 17 6.63 -5.05 -2.67
CA SER A 17 6.55 -3.59 -2.48
C SER A 17 5.80 -2.88 -3.62
N PHE A 18 5.69 -3.50 -4.80
CA PHE A 18 5.02 -2.91 -5.96
C PHE A 18 3.56 -2.49 -5.75
N PRO A 19 2.69 -3.24 -5.04
CA PRO A 19 1.32 -2.82 -4.82
C PRO A 19 1.19 -1.42 -4.25
N GLU A 20 2.03 -1.07 -3.26
CA GLU A 20 2.03 0.26 -2.66
C GLU A 20 2.51 1.33 -3.66
N VAL A 21 3.56 1.03 -4.44
CA VAL A 21 4.04 1.92 -5.52
C VAL A 21 2.94 2.18 -6.56
N PHE A 22 2.21 1.14 -6.97
CA PHE A 22 1.11 1.25 -7.93
C PHE A 22 -0.11 2.00 -7.37
N ILE A 23 -0.46 1.80 -6.10
CA ILE A 23 -1.52 2.58 -5.43
C ILE A 23 -1.17 4.07 -5.47
N ASN A 24 0.06 4.43 -5.08
CA ASN A 24 0.49 5.83 -5.06
C ASN A 24 0.61 6.42 -6.47
N SER A 25 1.10 5.64 -7.43
CA SER A 25 1.12 6.03 -8.85
C SER A 25 -0.29 6.26 -9.40
N GLY A 26 -1.26 5.42 -9.01
CA GLY A 26 -2.67 5.58 -9.36
C GLY A 26 -3.27 6.86 -8.80
N ILE A 27 -2.97 7.20 -7.53
CA ILE A 27 -3.38 8.48 -6.93
C ILE A 27 -2.80 9.67 -7.71
N LEU A 28 -1.50 9.62 -8.05
CA LEU A 28 -0.85 10.66 -8.85
C LEU A 28 -1.48 10.81 -10.23
N LEU A 29 -1.71 9.70 -10.94
CA LEU A 29 -2.39 9.70 -12.24
C LEU A 29 -3.81 10.26 -12.11
N GLY A 30 -4.52 9.97 -11.02
CA GLY A 30 -5.81 10.58 -10.70
C GLY A 30 -5.73 12.11 -10.57
N TYR A 31 -4.73 12.64 -9.85
CA TYR A 31 -4.53 14.09 -9.76
C TYR A 31 -4.15 14.73 -11.10
N VAL A 32 -3.30 14.07 -11.89
CA VAL A 32 -2.92 14.54 -13.23
C VAL A 32 -4.13 14.54 -14.17
N SER A 33 -4.95 13.48 -14.13
CA SER A 33 -6.22 13.39 -14.86
C SER A 33 -7.16 14.52 -14.45
N ASN A 34 -7.35 14.76 -13.15
CA ASN A 34 -8.17 15.86 -12.64
C ASN A 34 -7.67 17.22 -13.13
N TYR A 35 -6.35 17.44 -13.15
CA TYR A 35 -5.78 18.67 -13.70
C TYR A 35 -6.00 18.79 -15.21
N ALA A 36 -5.76 17.73 -15.99
CA ALA A 36 -5.91 17.72 -17.44
C ALA A 36 -7.36 17.98 -17.90
N PHE A 37 -8.34 17.36 -17.23
CA PHE A 37 -9.76 17.49 -17.58
C PHE A 37 -10.46 18.65 -16.86
N SER A 38 -9.78 19.40 -16.00
CA SER A 38 -10.36 20.53 -15.24
C SER A 38 -10.91 21.65 -16.12
N LYS A 39 -10.34 21.83 -17.31
CA LYS A 39 -10.76 22.86 -18.28
C LYS A 39 -11.94 22.44 -19.16
N LEU A 40 -12.38 21.19 -19.06
CA LEU A 40 -13.55 20.71 -19.79
C LEU A 40 -14.84 21.22 -19.14
N PRO A 41 -15.92 21.38 -19.93
CA PRO A 41 -17.19 21.79 -19.39
C PRO A 41 -17.71 20.76 -18.36
N LEU A 42 -18.37 21.28 -17.32
CA LEU A 42 -18.82 20.52 -16.14
C LEU A 42 -19.65 19.27 -16.47
N HIS A 43 -20.38 19.24 -17.58
CA HIS A 43 -21.16 18.06 -17.97
C HIS A 43 -20.28 16.86 -18.37
N LEU A 44 -19.05 17.11 -18.84
CA LEU A 44 -18.13 16.11 -19.37
C LEU A 44 -16.92 15.88 -18.47
N GLY A 45 -16.40 16.92 -17.82
CA GLY A 45 -15.14 16.89 -17.06
C GLY A 45 -15.11 15.80 -15.98
N TRP A 46 -16.05 15.80 -15.04
CA TRP A 46 -16.05 14.82 -13.95
C TRP A 46 -16.29 13.38 -14.44
N ARG A 47 -17.06 13.20 -15.52
CA ARG A 47 -17.31 11.88 -16.12
C ARG A 47 -16.03 11.29 -16.70
N LEU A 48 -15.23 12.11 -17.38
CA LEU A 48 -13.95 11.69 -17.93
C LEU A 48 -12.90 11.48 -16.83
N MET A 49 -12.88 12.33 -15.80
CA MET A 49 -12.00 12.14 -14.63
C MET A 49 -12.19 10.77 -13.97
N LEU A 50 -13.45 10.33 -13.80
CA LEU A 50 -13.76 9.00 -13.26
C LEU A 50 -13.57 7.90 -14.31
N GLY A 51 -13.99 8.14 -15.56
CA GLY A 51 -13.97 7.16 -16.63
C GLY A 51 -12.57 6.71 -17.05
N VAL A 52 -11.57 7.58 -16.99
CA VAL A 52 -10.16 7.24 -17.27
C VAL A 52 -9.63 6.19 -16.29
N GLY A 53 -10.17 6.12 -15.06
CA GLY A 53 -9.85 5.07 -14.09
C GLY A 53 -10.23 3.67 -14.57
N ALA A 54 -11.16 3.52 -15.52
CA ALA A 54 -11.53 2.22 -16.08
C ALA A 54 -10.45 1.63 -16.99
N ILE A 55 -9.57 2.46 -17.57
CA ILE A 55 -8.51 2.01 -18.48
C ILE A 55 -7.59 0.97 -17.81
N PRO A 56 -6.92 1.27 -16.67
CA PRO A 56 -6.07 0.28 -16.00
C PRO A 56 -6.87 -0.94 -15.52
N SER A 57 -8.14 -0.79 -15.15
CA SER A 57 -8.99 -1.92 -14.75
C SER A 57 -9.28 -2.88 -15.90
N ILE A 58 -9.48 -2.38 -17.13
CA ILE A 58 -9.68 -3.22 -18.32
C ILE A 58 -8.37 -3.97 -18.64
N PHE A 59 -7.22 -3.29 -18.60
CA PHE A 59 -5.93 -3.95 -18.77
C PHE A 59 -5.71 -5.04 -17.73
N LEU A 60 -6.05 -4.79 -16.47
CA LEU A 60 -5.98 -5.79 -15.41
C LEU A 60 -6.93 -6.96 -15.70
N ALA A 61 -8.18 -6.71 -16.10
CA ALA A 61 -9.14 -7.75 -16.40
C ALA A 61 -8.66 -8.68 -17.53
N VAL A 62 -8.08 -8.11 -18.60
CA VAL A 62 -7.47 -8.90 -19.69
C VAL A 62 -6.22 -9.63 -19.19
N GLY A 63 -5.39 -8.98 -18.37
CA GLY A 63 -4.17 -9.57 -17.82
C GLY A 63 -4.44 -10.77 -16.90
N VAL A 64 -5.51 -10.72 -16.10
CA VAL A 64 -5.92 -11.81 -15.21
C VAL A 64 -6.24 -13.09 -16.00
N LEU A 65 -6.77 -12.98 -17.22
CA LEU A 65 -7.05 -14.15 -18.07
C LEU A 65 -5.77 -14.92 -18.47
N ALA A 66 -4.62 -14.26 -18.48
CA ALA A 66 -3.32 -14.86 -18.81
C ALA A 66 -2.47 -15.20 -17.56
N MET A 67 -2.88 -14.76 -16.37
CA MET A 67 -2.11 -14.99 -15.14
C MET A 67 -2.26 -16.44 -14.66
N PRO A 68 -1.16 -17.09 -14.22
CA PRO A 68 -1.25 -18.41 -13.61
C PRO A 68 -1.91 -18.34 -12.23
N GLU A 69 -2.58 -19.40 -11.83
CA GLU A 69 -3.10 -19.53 -10.46
C GLU A 69 -1.97 -19.64 -9.43
N SER A 70 -2.23 -19.26 -8.18
CA SER A 70 -1.24 -19.38 -7.11
C SER A 70 -0.81 -20.83 -6.91
N PRO A 71 0.51 -21.14 -6.89
CA PRO A 71 1.01 -22.49 -6.62
C PRO A 71 0.51 -23.06 -5.29
N ARG A 72 0.44 -22.23 -4.24
CA ARG A 72 -0.07 -22.64 -2.93
C ARG A 72 -1.53 -23.04 -2.99
N TRP A 73 -2.34 -22.26 -3.68
CA TRP A 73 -3.75 -22.55 -3.87
C TRP A 73 -3.95 -23.84 -4.69
N LEU A 74 -3.17 -24.04 -5.76
CA LEU A 74 -3.22 -25.26 -6.57
C LEU A 74 -2.89 -26.51 -5.74
N VAL A 75 -1.86 -26.45 -4.89
CA VAL A 75 -1.55 -27.56 -3.97
C VAL A 75 -2.66 -27.79 -2.96
N MET A 76 -3.28 -26.74 -2.41
CA MET A 76 -4.42 -26.88 -1.49
C MET A 76 -5.67 -27.50 -2.15
N GLN A 77 -5.86 -27.29 -3.45
CA GLN A 77 -6.89 -27.97 -4.25
C GLN A 77 -6.49 -29.37 -4.69
N GLY A 78 -5.28 -29.82 -4.36
CA GLY A 78 -4.75 -31.13 -4.72
C GLY A 78 -4.18 -31.23 -6.12
N ARG A 79 -4.07 -30.13 -6.88
CA ARG A 79 -3.55 -30.10 -8.26
C ARG A 79 -2.04 -29.92 -8.28
N LEU A 80 -1.29 -30.96 -7.93
CA LEU A 80 0.17 -30.93 -7.83
C LEU A 80 0.88 -30.75 -9.17
N GLY A 81 0.35 -31.36 -10.25
CA GLY A 81 0.93 -31.23 -11.59
C GLY A 81 0.90 -29.78 -12.10
N ASP A 82 -0.24 -29.11 -11.93
CA ASP A 82 -0.40 -27.70 -12.30
C ASP A 82 0.46 -26.79 -11.41
N ALA A 83 0.52 -27.06 -10.11
CA ALA A 83 1.36 -26.30 -9.18
C ALA A 83 2.85 -26.38 -9.57
N THR A 84 3.34 -27.57 -9.92
CA THR A 84 4.72 -27.79 -10.36
C THR A 84 5.00 -27.02 -11.66
N ARG A 85 4.06 -27.05 -12.62
CA ARG A 85 4.19 -26.31 -13.87
C ARG A 85 4.24 -24.80 -13.69
N VAL A 86 3.50 -24.27 -12.72
CA VAL A 86 3.58 -22.83 -12.39
C VAL A 86 4.90 -22.51 -11.69
N LEU A 87 5.31 -23.31 -10.70
CA LEU A 87 6.57 -23.12 -9.98
C LEU A 87 7.78 -23.14 -10.92
N ASP A 88 7.83 -24.10 -11.85
CA ASP A 88 8.90 -24.18 -12.86
C ASP A 88 8.99 -22.95 -13.77
N LYS A 89 7.88 -22.24 -13.97
CA LYS A 89 7.86 -20.98 -14.75
C LYS A 89 8.24 -19.76 -13.93
N THR A 90 8.07 -19.81 -12.61
CA THR A 90 8.19 -18.66 -11.72
C THR A 90 9.45 -18.69 -10.85
N SER A 91 10.13 -19.83 -10.77
CA SER A 91 11.37 -20.02 -10.02
C SER A 91 12.61 -19.74 -10.88
N ASP A 92 13.71 -19.33 -10.23
CA ASP A 92 14.98 -19.04 -10.91
C ASP A 92 15.67 -20.33 -11.38
N SER A 93 15.38 -21.48 -10.74
CA SER A 93 15.90 -22.80 -11.10
C SER A 93 14.90 -23.93 -10.83
N LYS A 94 15.11 -25.09 -11.46
CA LYS A 94 14.32 -26.31 -11.19
C LYS A 94 14.52 -26.81 -9.76
N GLU A 95 15.70 -26.62 -9.19
CA GLU A 95 15.98 -26.99 -7.79
C GLU A 95 15.19 -26.12 -6.82
N GLU A 96 15.09 -24.80 -7.06
CA GLU A 96 14.25 -23.91 -6.25
C GLU A 96 12.77 -24.28 -6.37
N SER A 97 12.30 -24.61 -7.59
CA SER A 97 10.92 -25.06 -7.82
C SER A 97 10.59 -26.31 -6.99
N MET A 98 11.48 -27.31 -6.99
CA MET A 98 11.30 -28.53 -6.19
C MET A 98 11.29 -28.26 -4.69
N LEU A 99 12.23 -27.45 -4.19
CA LEU A 99 12.28 -27.06 -2.77
C LEU A 99 11.00 -26.34 -2.33
N ARG A 100 10.53 -25.38 -3.13
CA ARG A 100 9.29 -24.65 -2.83
C ARG A 100 8.07 -25.55 -2.88
N LEU A 101 8.03 -26.51 -3.81
CA LEU A 101 6.96 -27.49 -3.86
C LEU A 101 6.96 -28.37 -2.61
N ALA A 102 8.13 -28.82 -2.13
CA ALA A 102 8.27 -29.59 -0.90
C ALA A 102 7.77 -28.82 0.32
N ASP A 103 8.19 -27.55 0.48
CA ASP A 103 7.73 -26.68 1.57
C ASP A 103 6.19 -26.53 1.57
N ILE A 104 5.59 -26.36 0.39
CA ILE A 104 4.13 -26.20 0.26
C ILE A 104 3.41 -27.52 0.54
N LYS A 105 3.96 -28.67 0.10
CA LYS A 105 3.42 -30.01 0.40
C LYS A 105 3.46 -30.28 1.91
N GLU A 106 4.57 -29.97 2.57
CA GLU A 106 4.72 -30.10 4.02
C GLU A 106 3.67 -29.26 4.75
N ALA A 107 3.52 -27.99 4.38
CA ALA A 107 2.51 -27.10 4.97
C ALA A 107 1.07 -27.61 4.75
N ALA A 108 0.80 -28.24 3.59
CA ALA A 108 -0.48 -28.87 3.28
C ALA A 108 -0.68 -30.24 3.97
N GLY A 109 0.37 -30.84 4.55
CA GLY A 109 0.35 -32.17 5.13
C GLY A 109 0.34 -33.30 4.10
N ILE A 110 0.86 -33.04 2.90
CA ILE A 110 0.97 -34.00 1.80
C ILE A 110 2.36 -34.66 1.88
N PRO A 111 2.48 -35.99 1.81
CA PRO A 111 3.78 -36.67 1.81
C PRO A 111 4.66 -36.19 0.66
N GLU A 112 5.96 -35.99 0.95
CA GLU A 112 6.95 -35.51 -0.02
C GLU A 112 7.04 -36.41 -1.27
N HIS A 113 6.88 -37.72 -1.06
CA HIS A 113 6.95 -38.76 -2.10
C HIS A 113 5.70 -38.87 -2.98
N CYS A 114 4.60 -38.15 -2.70
CA CYS A 114 3.44 -38.13 -3.59
C CYS A 114 3.77 -37.32 -4.85
N THR A 115 3.89 -38.03 -5.98
CA THR A 115 4.11 -37.45 -7.32
C THR A 115 2.85 -37.45 -8.19
N ASP A 116 1.70 -37.88 -7.65
CA ASP A 116 0.45 -37.87 -8.39
C ASP A 116 0.04 -36.45 -8.79
N ASP A 117 -0.43 -36.28 -10.02
CA ASP A 117 -0.85 -34.97 -10.54
C ASP A 117 -2.05 -34.38 -9.77
N VAL A 118 -2.91 -35.26 -9.24
CA VAL A 118 -4.08 -34.91 -8.44
C VAL A 118 -4.13 -35.77 -7.17
N VAL A 119 -4.05 -35.13 -6.00
CA VAL A 119 -4.17 -35.79 -4.69
C VAL A 119 -5.41 -35.30 -3.94
N GLN A 120 -6.07 -36.20 -3.21
CA GLN A 120 -7.11 -35.79 -2.28
C GLN A 120 -6.49 -35.17 -1.04
N VAL A 121 -6.46 -33.84 -1.01
CA VAL A 121 -6.08 -33.10 0.19
C VAL A 121 -7.24 -33.20 1.17
N ALA A 122 -7.01 -33.79 2.34
CA ALA A 122 -7.96 -33.71 3.43
C ALA A 122 -8.20 -32.22 3.71
N LYS A 123 -9.40 -31.70 3.41
CA LYS A 123 -9.80 -30.33 3.74
C LYS A 123 -9.66 -30.18 5.26
N ARG A 124 -8.50 -29.69 5.72
CA ARG A 124 -8.36 -29.28 7.10
C ARG A 124 -9.39 -28.18 7.32
N SER A 125 -10.42 -28.48 8.09
CA SER A 125 -11.46 -27.55 8.56
C SER A 125 -10.89 -26.41 9.44
N LYS A 126 -9.57 -26.16 9.40
CA LYS A 126 -8.90 -25.13 10.19
C LYS A 126 -9.31 -23.71 9.78
N GLY A 127 -9.81 -23.47 8.56
CA GLY A 127 -10.17 -22.11 8.13
C GLY A 127 -11.28 -21.44 8.96
N GLN A 128 -12.29 -22.21 9.41
CA GLN A 128 -13.37 -21.70 10.25
C GLN A 128 -12.98 -21.60 11.74
N ASP A 129 -12.10 -22.49 12.20
CA ASP A 129 -11.61 -22.49 13.57
C ASP A 129 -10.52 -21.43 13.79
N VAL A 130 -9.73 -21.05 12.77
CA VAL A 130 -8.70 -20.00 12.90
C VAL A 130 -9.29 -18.66 13.34
N TRP A 131 -10.43 -18.23 12.79
CA TRP A 131 -11.05 -16.97 13.24
C TRP A 131 -11.58 -17.06 14.67
N LYS A 132 -12.11 -18.23 15.07
CA LYS A 132 -12.59 -18.47 16.44
C LYS A 132 -11.44 -18.58 17.42
N ASP A 133 -10.34 -19.24 17.06
CA ASP A 133 -9.14 -19.37 17.88
C ASP A 133 -8.41 -18.04 18.00
N LEU A 134 -8.37 -17.23 16.93
CA LEU A 134 -7.75 -15.90 16.93
C LEU A 134 -8.53 -14.90 17.81
N LEU A 135 -9.87 -14.98 17.84
CA LEU A 135 -10.73 -14.04 18.57
C LEU A 135 -11.15 -14.53 19.97
N LEU A 136 -11.46 -15.82 20.15
CA LEU A 136 -11.91 -16.37 21.44
C LEU A 136 -10.79 -16.97 22.30
N HIS A 137 -9.74 -17.54 21.71
CA HIS A 137 -8.64 -18.17 22.46
C HIS A 137 -7.25 -17.81 21.93
N PRO A 138 -6.89 -16.52 21.78
CA PRO A 138 -5.56 -16.16 21.29
C PRO A 138 -4.51 -16.59 22.31
N THR A 139 -3.52 -17.39 21.87
CA THR A 139 -2.33 -17.66 22.67
C THR A 139 -1.62 -16.35 23.02
N PRO A 140 -0.91 -16.26 24.16
CA PRO A 140 -0.30 -15.01 24.60
C PRO A 140 0.59 -14.35 23.56
N ALA A 141 1.30 -15.13 22.75
CA ALA A 141 2.13 -14.64 21.64
C ALA A 141 1.28 -14.03 20.52
N VAL A 142 0.26 -14.75 20.04
CA VAL A 142 -0.66 -14.27 18.97
C VAL A 142 -1.42 -13.02 19.43
N ARG A 143 -1.82 -12.96 20.70
CA ARG A 143 -2.46 -11.75 21.25
C ARG A 143 -1.56 -10.52 21.18
N HIS A 144 -0.28 -10.65 21.52
CA HIS A 144 0.66 -9.53 21.41
C HIS A 144 0.85 -9.10 19.96
N ILE A 145 0.97 -10.06 19.04
CA ILE A 145 1.08 -9.80 17.60
C ILE A 145 -0.15 -9.03 17.10
N LEU A 146 -1.35 -9.49 17.44
CA LEU A 146 -2.60 -8.84 17.05
C LEU A 146 -2.70 -7.41 17.58
N ILE A 147 -2.36 -7.19 18.85
CA ILE A 147 -2.37 -5.84 19.44
C ILE A 147 -1.40 -4.92 18.69
N CYS A 148 -0.19 -5.41 18.37
CA CYS A 148 0.79 -4.63 17.62
C CYS A 148 0.32 -4.31 16.20
N VAL A 149 -0.23 -5.30 15.46
CA VAL A 149 -0.71 -5.11 14.09
C VAL A 149 -1.93 -4.20 14.05
N VAL A 150 -2.95 -4.49 14.86
CA VAL A 150 -4.16 -3.64 14.91
C VAL A 150 -3.80 -2.23 15.36
N GLY A 151 -2.93 -2.11 16.37
CA GLY A 151 -2.45 -0.82 16.85
C GLY A 151 -1.73 -0.02 15.77
N ILE A 152 -0.78 -0.63 15.03
CA ILE A 152 0.00 0.09 14.03
C ILE A 152 -0.87 0.55 12.85
N HIS A 153 -1.82 -0.28 12.39
CA HIS A 153 -2.79 0.09 11.35
C HIS A 153 -3.78 1.16 11.83
N PHE A 154 -4.23 1.06 13.08
CA PHE A 154 -5.07 2.09 13.69
C PHE A 154 -4.36 3.43 13.71
N PHE A 155 -3.10 3.49 14.18
CA PHE A 155 -2.34 4.74 14.23
C PHE A 155 -1.97 5.25 12.83
N GLN A 156 -1.73 4.37 11.88
CA GLN A 156 -1.55 4.75 10.48
C GLN A 156 -2.77 5.53 9.97
N GLN A 157 -3.99 5.02 10.20
CA GLN A 157 -5.22 5.68 9.76
C GLN A 157 -5.55 6.91 10.62
N ALA A 158 -5.38 6.82 11.93
CA ALA A 158 -5.60 7.93 12.86
C ALA A 158 -4.64 9.11 12.63
N SER A 159 -3.51 8.90 11.93
CA SER A 159 -2.63 9.99 11.48
C SER A 159 -3.33 10.99 10.57
N GLY A 160 -4.45 10.61 9.95
CA GLY A 160 -5.26 11.48 9.10
C GLY A 160 -4.75 11.64 7.67
N ILE A 161 -3.86 10.75 7.20
CA ILE A 161 -3.25 10.86 5.87
C ILE A 161 -4.29 10.96 4.76
N ASP A 162 -5.33 10.11 4.81
CA ASP A 162 -6.38 10.10 3.80
C ASP A 162 -7.22 11.38 3.85
N ALA A 163 -7.45 11.94 5.05
CA ALA A 163 -8.13 13.22 5.19
C ALA A 163 -7.30 14.36 4.59
N VAL A 164 -5.99 14.41 4.83
CA VAL A 164 -5.10 15.44 4.25
C VAL A 164 -5.04 15.30 2.73
N VAL A 165 -4.89 14.09 2.20
CA VAL A 165 -4.80 13.81 0.77
C VAL A 165 -6.12 14.13 0.06
N LEU A 166 -7.26 13.69 0.61
CA LEU A 166 -8.60 13.93 0.04
C LEU A 166 -9.02 15.40 0.12
N TYR A 167 -8.79 16.06 1.25
CA TYR A 167 -9.19 17.45 1.48
C TYR A 167 -8.08 18.46 1.18
N SER A 168 -6.95 18.03 0.60
CA SER A 168 -5.83 18.91 0.23
C SER A 168 -6.26 20.14 -0.60
N PRO A 169 -7.14 20.07 -1.62
CA PRO A 169 -7.59 21.27 -2.33
C PRO A 169 -8.26 22.28 -1.41
N ARG A 170 -9.00 21.79 -0.41
CA ARG A 170 -9.75 22.62 0.55
C ARG A 170 -8.84 23.20 1.63
N ILE A 171 -7.79 22.49 2.02
CA ILE A 171 -6.72 23.01 2.89
C ILE A 171 -6.01 24.17 2.17
N PHE A 172 -5.65 23.99 0.89
CA PHE A 172 -5.01 25.04 0.09
C PHE A 172 -5.90 26.26 -0.14
N GLU A 173 -7.20 26.03 -0.33
CA GLU A 173 -8.20 27.09 -0.40
C GLU A 173 -8.25 27.93 0.88
N LYS A 174 -8.33 27.26 2.04
CA LYS A 174 -8.27 27.93 3.35
C LYS A 174 -6.96 28.66 3.60
N ALA A 175 -5.86 28.15 3.05
CA ALA A 175 -4.55 28.81 3.11
C ALA A 175 -4.44 30.05 2.20
N GLY A 176 -5.47 30.38 1.40
CA GLY A 176 -5.51 31.56 0.54
C GLY A 176 -5.23 31.29 -0.95
N ILE A 177 -5.00 30.03 -1.34
CA ILE A 177 -4.84 29.64 -2.75
C ILE A 177 -6.23 29.52 -3.38
N THR A 178 -6.72 30.62 -3.94
CA THR A 178 -8.09 30.73 -4.48
C THR A 178 -8.21 30.28 -5.94
N ASN A 179 -7.12 30.32 -6.71
CA ASN A 179 -7.15 29.93 -8.12
C ASN A 179 -7.32 28.39 -8.26
N PRO A 180 -8.35 27.90 -8.99
CA PRO A 180 -8.62 26.48 -9.15
C PRO A 180 -7.48 25.70 -9.81
N ASP A 181 -6.84 26.26 -10.83
CA ASP A 181 -5.69 25.62 -11.50
C ASP A 181 -4.51 25.45 -10.54
N LYS A 182 -4.27 26.45 -9.68
CA LYS A 182 -3.21 26.39 -8.66
C LYS A 182 -3.53 25.35 -7.59
N LYS A 183 -4.79 25.25 -7.15
CA LYS A 183 -5.23 24.23 -6.17
C LYS A 183 -4.96 22.82 -6.70
N LEU A 184 -5.35 22.56 -7.95
CA LEU A 184 -5.13 21.26 -8.60
C LEU A 184 -3.65 20.97 -8.82
N LEU A 185 -2.85 21.98 -9.22
CA LEU A 185 -1.40 21.82 -9.36
C LEU A 185 -0.73 21.49 -8.01
N CYS A 186 -1.15 22.13 -6.92
CA CYS A 186 -0.68 21.81 -5.57
C CYS A 186 -1.02 20.37 -5.18
N THR A 187 -2.21 19.87 -5.52
CA THR A 187 -2.57 18.45 -5.28
C THR A 187 -1.76 17.47 -6.13
N VAL A 188 -1.42 17.83 -7.38
CA VAL A 188 -0.49 17.03 -8.19
C VAL A 188 0.88 16.99 -7.52
N ALA A 189 1.37 18.12 -6.98
CA ALA A 189 2.62 18.16 -6.23
C ALA A 189 2.59 17.26 -4.99
N VAL A 190 1.47 17.21 -4.26
CA VAL A 190 1.27 16.28 -3.14
C VAL A 190 1.41 14.82 -3.60
N GLY A 191 0.72 14.42 -4.67
CA GLY A 191 0.82 13.07 -5.22
C GLY A 191 2.22 12.72 -5.72
N PHE A 192 2.92 13.69 -6.31
CA PHE A 192 4.29 13.51 -6.79
C PHE A 192 5.25 13.30 -5.63
N VAL A 193 5.23 14.17 -4.61
CA VAL A 193 6.05 14.02 -3.40
C VAL A 193 5.76 12.69 -2.71
N LYS A 194 4.48 12.31 -2.56
CA LYS A 194 4.08 11.00 -2.02
C LYS A 194 4.76 9.84 -2.76
N THR A 195 4.69 9.86 -4.10
CA THR A 195 5.23 8.80 -4.96
C THR A 195 6.76 8.77 -4.93
N VAL A 196 7.44 9.91 -4.92
CA VAL A 196 8.91 9.94 -4.82
C VAL A 196 9.37 9.39 -3.48
N PHE A 197 8.74 9.82 -2.38
CA PHE A 197 9.14 9.38 -1.05
C PHE A 197 8.82 7.92 -0.77
N ILE A 198 7.74 7.35 -1.33
CA ILE A 198 7.48 5.91 -1.20
C ILE A 198 8.52 5.06 -1.94
N LEU A 199 8.98 5.51 -3.12
CA LEU A 199 10.06 4.86 -3.85
C LEU A 199 11.37 4.91 -3.06
N VAL A 200 11.70 6.08 -2.50
CA VAL A 200 12.86 6.23 -1.60
C VAL A 200 12.72 5.30 -0.40
N ALA A 201 11.55 5.25 0.25
CA ALA A 201 11.29 4.36 1.39
C ALA A 201 11.59 2.90 1.05
N THR A 202 11.14 2.44 -0.12
CA THR A 202 11.34 1.06 -0.59
C THR A 202 12.82 0.67 -0.59
N PHE A 203 13.73 1.58 -0.97
CA PHE A 203 15.18 1.32 -0.95
C PHE A 203 15.84 1.48 0.43
N PHE A 204 15.25 2.29 1.31
CA PHE A 204 15.82 2.62 2.63
C PHE A 204 15.35 1.68 3.75
N VAL A 205 14.17 1.08 3.63
CA VAL A 205 13.56 0.18 4.64
C VAL A 205 14.52 -0.97 5.00
N ASP A 206 15.17 -1.57 4.00
CA ASP A 206 16.08 -2.69 4.21
C ASP A 206 17.45 -2.27 4.76
N LYS A 207 17.88 -1.02 4.54
CA LYS A 207 19.19 -0.53 4.99
C LYS A 207 19.19 0.05 6.40
N VAL A 208 18.16 0.84 6.74
CA VAL A 208 18.09 1.58 8.01
C VAL A 208 17.33 0.80 9.09
N GLY A 209 16.46 -0.12 8.67
CA GLY A 209 15.59 -0.88 9.55
C GLY A 209 14.26 -0.18 9.84
N ARG A 210 13.29 -0.97 10.31
CA ARG A 210 11.87 -0.59 10.36
C ARG A 210 11.54 0.38 11.50
N ARG A 211 12.01 0.08 12.72
CA ARG A 211 11.74 0.87 13.94
C ARG A 211 12.27 2.32 13.87
N PRO A 212 13.54 2.60 13.52
CA PRO A 212 14.02 3.99 13.46
C PRO A 212 13.30 4.80 12.38
N LEU A 213 12.96 4.18 11.25
CA LEU A 213 12.27 4.83 10.15
C LEU A 213 10.80 5.18 10.52
N LEU A 214 10.11 4.32 11.26
CA LEU A 214 8.80 4.62 11.86
C LEU A 214 8.86 5.79 12.84
N LEU A 215 9.82 5.79 13.77
CA LEU A 215 9.95 6.85 14.77
C LEU A 215 10.29 8.20 14.13
N ALA A 216 11.20 8.22 13.15
CA ALA A 216 11.54 9.42 12.39
C ALA A 216 10.34 9.96 11.59
N SER A 217 9.57 9.06 10.97
CA SER A 217 8.32 9.39 10.26
C SER A 217 7.30 10.05 11.19
N VAL A 218 7.05 9.46 12.36
CA VAL A 218 6.10 10.02 13.34
C VAL A 218 6.56 11.38 13.85
N ALA A 219 7.85 11.54 14.18
CA ALA A 219 8.40 12.83 14.60
C ALA A 219 8.23 13.91 13.51
N GLY A 220 8.54 13.58 12.26
CA GLY A 220 8.38 14.49 11.13
C GLY A 220 6.92 14.87 10.86
N MET A 221 5.99 13.92 11.02
CA MET A 221 4.55 14.18 10.89
C MET A 221 4.03 15.10 11.99
N ILE A 222 4.45 14.91 13.25
CA ILE A 222 4.07 15.78 14.38
C ILE A 222 4.52 17.22 14.11
N LEU A 223 5.78 17.40 13.72
CA LEU A 223 6.33 18.73 13.41
C LEU A 223 5.57 19.39 12.25
N SER A 224 5.30 18.63 11.19
CA SER A 224 4.62 19.14 9.99
C SER A 224 3.16 19.52 10.28
N LEU A 225 2.42 18.68 11.02
CA LEU A 225 1.02 18.98 11.38
C LEU A 225 0.92 20.15 12.36
N THR A 226 1.85 20.25 13.31
CA THR A 226 1.91 21.39 14.23
C THR A 226 2.18 22.68 13.45
N GLY A 227 3.14 22.65 12.51
CA GLY A 227 3.43 23.78 11.62
C GLY A 227 2.25 24.16 10.73
N LEU A 228 1.53 23.17 10.18
CA LEU A 228 0.31 23.40 9.40
C LEU A 228 -0.80 24.05 10.24
N GLY A 229 -1.02 23.54 11.46
CA GLY A 229 -2.00 24.09 12.40
C GLY A 229 -1.71 25.55 12.74
N LEU A 230 -0.46 25.86 13.12
CA LEU A 230 -0.01 27.23 13.40
C LEU A 230 -0.12 28.14 12.17
N GLY A 231 0.23 27.63 10.98
CA GLY A 231 0.10 28.39 9.74
C GLY A 231 -1.36 28.77 9.45
N LEU A 232 -2.30 27.84 9.62
CA LEU A 232 -3.71 28.08 9.41
C LEU A 232 -4.32 29.03 10.46
N THR A 233 -3.92 28.95 11.73
CA THR A 233 -4.41 29.88 12.76
C THR A 233 -3.91 31.30 12.55
N ILE A 234 -2.66 31.48 12.10
CA ILE A 234 -2.11 32.80 11.75
C ILE A 234 -2.89 33.42 10.57
N ILE A 235 -3.29 32.62 9.59
CA ILE A 235 -4.11 33.07 8.45
C ILE A 235 -5.51 33.46 8.94
N ASP A 236 -6.11 32.65 9.83
CA ASP A 236 -7.43 32.91 10.39
C ASP A 236 -7.45 34.18 11.26
N GLN A 237 -6.40 34.46 12.03
CA GLN A 237 -6.37 35.69 12.85
C GLN A 237 -6.16 36.98 12.05
N ASN A 238 -5.62 36.90 10.83
CA ASN A 238 -5.27 38.05 10.00
C ASN A 238 -6.23 38.23 8.79
N HIS A 239 -7.54 38.24 9.03
CA HIS A 239 -8.63 38.30 8.03
C HIS A 239 -8.58 39.43 6.98
N GLY A 240 -7.60 40.36 7.03
CA GLY A 240 -7.49 41.50 6.12
C GLY A 240 -6.34 41.47 5.10
N HIS A 241 -5.29 40.67 5.31
CA HIS A 241 -4.12 40.64 4.42
C HIS A 241 -3.81 39.21 3.99
N ARG A 242 -3.76 38.96 2.67
CA ARG A 242 -3.29 37.67 2.14
C ARG A 242 -1.81 37.52 2.45
N ILE A 243 -1.51 36.78 3.50
CA ILE A 243 -0.14 36.49 3.90
C ILE A 243 0.41 35.39 2.98
N MET A 244 1.04 35.79 1.87
CA MET A 244 1.60 34.86 0.88
C MET A 244 2.61 33.88 1.50
N TRP A 245 3.42 34.33 2.48
CA TRP A 245 4.37 33.45 3.16
C TRP A 245 3.69 32.36 3.98
N ALA A 246 2.53 32.64 4.58
CA ALA A 246 1.78 31.67 5.37
C ALA A 246 1.11 30.61 4.48
N ALA A 247 0.64 31.00 3.29
CA ALA A 247 0.13 30.07 2.28
C ALA A 247 1.23 29.10 1.81
N VAL A 248 2.43 29.62 1.53
CA VAL A 248 3.61 28.81 1.16
C VAL A 248 4.05 27.90 2.31
N LEU A 249 4.00 28.39 3.55
CA LEU A 249 4.26 27.59 4.74
C LEU A 249 3.28 26.41 4.84
N CYS A 250 1.97 26.66 4.74
CA CYS A 250 0.95 25.61 4.80
C CYS A 250 1.15 24.55 3.71
N LEU A 251 1.43 24.99 2.47
CA LEU A 251 1.74 24.08 1.36
C LEU A 251 2.97 23.22 1.69
N THR A 252 4.05 23.85 2.15
CA THR A 252 5.30 23.16 2.51
C THR A 252 5.09 22.16 3.64
N MET A 253 4.32 22.52 4.66
CA MET A 253 3.99 21.63 5.78
C MET A 253 3.14 20.44 5.34
N VAL A 254 2.17 20.62 4.42
CA VAL A 254 1.41 19.50 3.84
C VAL A 254 2.34 18.57 3.05
N LEU A 255 3.23 19.12 2.22
CA LEU A 255 4.18 18.31 1.44
C LEU A 255 5.14 17.53 2.35
N LEU A 256 5.67 18.16 3.40
CA LEU A 256 6.52 17.51 4.39
C LEU A 256 5.77 16.42 5.17
N TYR A 257 4.53 16.68 5.59
CA TYR A 257 3.70 15.69 6.25
C TYR A 257 3.52 14.44 5.37
N VAL A 258 3.17 14.62 4.10
CA VAL A 258 2.99 13.51 3.16
C VAL A 258 4.31 12.78 2.86
N ALA A 259 5.42 13.51 2.77
CA ALA A 259 6.76 12.93 2.61
C ALA A 259 7.16 12.06 3.81
N PHE A 260 7.01 12.57 5.04
CA PHE A 260 7.32 11.83 6.25
C PHE A 260 6.37 10.65 6.48
N PHE A 261 5.09 10.76 6.12
CA PHE A 261 4.20 9.60 6.13
C PHE A 261 4.69 8.52 5.17
N SER A 262 5.04 8.91 3.94
CA SER A 262 5.42 7.99 2.86
C SER A 262 6.76 7.30 3.10
N ILE A 263 7.69 7.92 3.85
CA ILE A 263 8.98 7.31 4.17
C ILE A 263 8.89 6.20 5.23
N GLY A 264 7.87 6.25 6.11
CA GLY A 264 7.79 5.36 7.26
C GLY A 264 6.44 4.66 7.41
N MET A 265 5.44 5.37 7.96
CA MET A 265 4.14 4.77 8.30
C MET A 265 3.39 4.17 7.11
N GLY A 266 3.60 4.64 5.88
CA GLY A 266 3.00 4.04 4.68
C GLY A 266 3.46 2.59 4.45
N PRO A 267 4.72 2.37 4.03
CA PRO A 267 5.18 1.03 3.63
C PRO A 267 5.46 0.11 4.83
N ILE A 268 5.95 0.65 5.95
CA ILE A 268 6.45 -0.20 7.05
C ILE A 268 5.30 -0.91 7.77
N THR A 269 4.13 -0.29 7.88
CA THR A 269 2.96 -0.89 8.53
C THR A 269 2.54 -2.20 7.86
N TRP A 270 2.52 -2.21 6.53
CA TRP A 270 2.23 -3.41 5.73
C TRP A 270 3.32 -4.46 5.83
N VAL A 271 4.59 -4.07 5.67
CA VAL A 271 5.73 -5.00 5.75
C VAL A 271 5.82 -5.63 7.14
N TYR A 272 5.76 -4.82 8.19
CA TYR A 272 5.78 -5.26 9.59
C TYR A 272 4.64 -6.22 9.90
N SER A 273 3.44 -5.95 9.37
CA SER A 273 2.30 -6.86 9.54
C SER A 273 2.57 -8.22 8.89
N SER A 274 3.14 -8.24 7.69
CA SER A 274 3.44 -9.50 6.99
C SER A 274 4.60 -10.31 7.59
N GLU A 275 5.56 -9.65 8.26
CA GLU A 275 6.75 -10.30 8.85
C GLU A 275 6.46 -10.97 10.22
N ILE A 276 5.39 -10.59 10.91
CA ILE A 276 5.14 -10.99 12.32
C ILE A 276 4.08 -12.07 12.45
N PHE A 277 3.16 -12.16 11.49
CA PHE A 277 2.22 -13.28 11.50
C PHE A 277 2.95 -14.60 11.20
N PRO A 278 2.68 -15.66 11.99
CA PRO A 278 3.26 -16.98 11.79
C PRO A 278 2.72 -17.69 10.54
#